data_AF-A0A924VDG8-F1
#
_entry.id   AF-A0A924VDG8-F1
#
_cell.length_a   1.000
_cell.length_b   1.000
_cell.length_c   1.000
_cell.angle_alpha   90.00
_cell.angle_beta   90.00
_cell.angle_gamma   90.00
#
_symmetry.space_group_name_H-M   'P 1'
#
loop_
_entity.id
_entity.type
_entity.pdbx_description
1 polymer ?
#
loop_
_entity_poly.entity_id
_entity_poly.type
_entity_poly.pdbx_seq_one_letter_code
_entity_poly.pdbx_strand_id
1 'polypeptide(L)' 'MTVFFNAMRDTLIIAGKPPFSSATFTLHAHGQFSCDYSYADVSDFGRSGERRDVWIKQYLGENVKINWG' A
#
# COMPACT_ATOMS: atom_id res chain seq x y z
N MET A 1 12.74 8.83 2.84
CA MET A 1 11.65 7.83 2.77
C MET A 1 11.31 7.39 1.34
N THR A 2 11.47 8.26 0.33
CA THR A 2 11.21 7.95 -1.10
C THR A 2 12.15 6.89 -1.71
N VAL A 3 13.39 6.81 -1.23
CA VAL A 3 14.43 5.91 -1.76
C VAL A 3 14.06 4.44 -1.62
N PHE A 4 13.45 4.05 -0.49
CA PHE A 4 13.06 2.66 -0.24
C PHE A 4 11.98 2.16 -1.21
N PHE A 5 10.91 2.95 -1.39
CA PHE A 5 9.81 2.56 -2.28
C PHE A 5 10.24 2.51 -3.75
N ASN A 6 11.12 3.41 -4.18
CA ASN A 6 11.69 3.36 -5.52
C ASN A 6 12.52 2.09 -5.72
N ALA A 7 13.42 1.76 -4.78
CA ALA A 7 14.23 0.55 -4.86
C ALA A 7 13.38 -0.74 -4.89
N MET A 8 12.26 -0.78 -4.16
CA MET A 8 11.31 -1.88 -4.23
C MET A 8 10.64 -1.99 -5.61
N ARG A 9 10.21 -0.86 -6.19
CA ARG A 9 9.61 -0.85 -7.54
C ARG A 9 10.62 -1.34 -8.59
N ASP A 10 11.85 -0.85 -8.51
CA ASP A 10 12.93 -1.24 -9.43
C ASP A 10 13.21 -2.74 -9.33
N THR A 11 13.23 -3.28 -8.11
CA THR A 11 13.42 -4.73 -7.87
C THR A 11 12.33 -5.56 -8.54
N LEU A 12 11.07 -5.13 -8.49
CA LEU A 12 9.96 -5.82 -9.16
C LEU A 12 10.06 -5.73 -10.68
N ILE A 13 10.46 -4.58 -11.22
CA ILE A 13 10.72 -4.39 -12.65
C ILE A 13 11.82 -5.34 -13.13
N ILE A 14 12.94 -5.43 -12.39
CA ILE A 14 14.05 -6.35 -12.70
C ILE A 14 13.57 -7.81 -12.68
N ALA A 15 12.65 -8.15 -11.77
CA ALA A 15 12.03 -9.48 -11.70
C ALA A 15 10.96 -9.73 -12.79
N GLY A 16 10.79 -8.83 -13.76
CA GLY A 16 9.82 -8.95 -14.85
C GLY A 16 8.37 -8.69 -14.44
N LYS A 17 8.14 -8.05 -13.29
CA LYS A 17 6.81 -7.66 -12.82
C LYS A 17 6.56 -6.18 -13.11
N PRO A 18 5.31 -5.77 -13.36
CA PRO A 18 4.99 -4.36 -13.50
C PRO A 18 5.27 -3.61 -12.18
N PRO A 19 5.57 -2.31 -12.24
CA PRO A 19 5.69 -1.49 -11.03
C PRO A 19 4.33 -1.33 -10.35
N PHE A 20 4.26 -1.60 -9.05
CA PHE A 20 3.03 -1.42 -8.26
C PHE A 20 2.65 0.06 -8.12
N SER A 21 1.36 0.40 -8.06
CA SER A 21 0.91 1.77 -7.75
C SER A 21 0.69 2.01 -6.26
N SER A 22 0.33 0.96 -5.50
CA SER A 22 0.28 1.00 -4.03
C SER A 22 0.77 -0.32 -3.43
N ALA A 23 1.24 -0.27 -2.19
CA ALA A 23 1.66 -1.45 -1.42
C ALA A 23 1.05 -1.40 -0.01
N THR A 24 0.54 -2.54 0.46
CA THR A 24 0.04 -2.74 1.82
C THR A 24 1.01 -3.66 2.55
N PHE A 25 1.52 -3.19 3.69
CA PHE A 25 2.45 -3.95 4.53
C PHE A 25 1.73 -4.36 5.81
N THR A 26 1.75 -5.66 6.11
CA THR A 26 1.12 -6.21 7.30
C THR A 26 2.18 -6.86 8.17
N LEU A 27 2.30 -6.38 9.40
CA LEU A 27 3.11 -6.99 10.45
C LEU A 27 2.19 -7.76 11.38
N HIS A 28 2.34 -9.08 11.42
CA HIS A 28 1.57 -9.95 12.28
C HIS A 28 2.19 -10.03 13.68
N ALA A 29 1.39 -10.38 14.68
CA ALA A 29 1.81 -10.38 16.09
C ALA A 29 3.04 -11.27 16.39
N HIS A 30 3.24 -12.32 15.61
CA HIS A 30 4.37 -13.26 15.68
C HIS A 30 5.59 -12.82 14.84
N GLY A 31 5.62 -11.57 14.38
CA GLY A 31 6.73 -11.01 13.63
C GLY A 31 6.79 -11.42 12.15
N GLN A 32 5.79 -12.16 11.65
CA GLN A 32 5.66 -12.38 10.21
C GLN A 32 5.29 -11.07 9.51
N PHE A 33 5.89 -10.87 8.34
CA PHE A 33 5.65 -9.72 7.49
C PHE A 33 5.09 -10.20 6.16
N SER A 34 4.00 -9.59 5.71
CA SER A 34 3.45 -9.80 4.38
C SER A 34 3.31 -8.46 3.66
N CYS A 35 3.43 -8.51 2.33
CA CYS A 35 3.30 -7.34 1.47
C CYS A 35 2.39 -7.67 0.29
N ASP A 36 1.35 -6.86 0.13
CA ASP A 36 0.40 -6.95 -0.99
C ASP A 36 0.59 -5.75 -1.91
N TYR A 37 0.75 -6.01 -3.21
CA TYR A 37 0.92 -4.98 -4.23
C TYR A 37 -0.36 -4.79 -5.03
N SER A 38 -0.73 -3.55 -5.31
CA SER A 38 -1.86 -3.19 -6.18
C SER A 38 -1.38 -2.32 -7.35
N TYR A 39 -2.15 -2.37 -8.44
CA TYR A 39 -1.82 -1.78 -9.75
C TYR A 39 -2.94 -0.86 -10.25
N ALA A 40 -3.71 -0.27 -9.33
CA ALA A 40 -4.74 0.70 -9.67
C ALA A 40 -4.15 1.97 -10.33
N ASP A 41 -4.91 2.60 -11.21
CA ASP A 41 -4.58 3.95 -11.69
C ASP A 41 -4.68 4.96 -10.54
N VAL A 42 -3.65 5.78 -10.39
CA VAL A 42 -3.52 6.81 -9.34
C VAL A 42 -3.19 8.19 -9.93
N SER A 43 -3.38 8.34 -11.24
CA SER A 43 -3.14 9.60 -11.98
C SER A 43 -4.12 10.72 -11.60
N ASP A 44 -5.24 10.39 -10.96
CA ASP A 44 -6.22 11.31 -10.42
C ASP A 44 -5.71 11.94 -9.10
N PHE A 45 -4.89 12.98 -9.27
CA PHE A 45 -4.47 13.87 -8.20
C PHE A 45 -5.70 14.60 -7.63
N GLY A 46 -6.07 14.26 -6.39
CA GLY A 46 -7.21 14.88 -5.67
C GLY A 46 -8.06 13.88 -4.88
N ARG A 47 -8.05 12.60 -5.27
CA ARG A 47 -8.89 11.56 -4.65
C ARG A 47 -8.15 10.70 -3.62
N SER A 48 -7.07 11.21 -3.05
CA SER A 48 -6.27 10.51 -2.04
C SER A 48 -7.08 10.18 -0.79
N GLY A 49 -7.96 11.09 -0.35
CA GLY A 49 -8.86 10.87 0.78
C GLY A 49 -9.82 9.71 0.53
N GLU A 50 -10.51 9.70 -0.60
CA GLU A 50 -11.44 8.62 -0.98
C GLU A 50 -10.72 7.26 -1.08
N ARG A 51 -9.53 7.23 -1.70
CA ARG A 51 -8.72 6.00 -1.80
C ARG A 51 -8.33 5.48 -0.42
N ARG A 52 -7.98 6.37 0.50
CA ARG A 52 -7.67 6.00 1.88
C ARG A 52 -8.89 5.39 2.56
N ASP A 53 -10.07 5.99 2.40
CA ASP A 53 -11.30 5.48 3.03
C ASP A 53 -11.70 4.10 2.49
N VAL A 54 -11.56 3.88 1.18
CA VAL A 54 -11.74 2.55 0.55
C VAL A 54 -10.72 1.56 1.11
N TRP A 55 -9.44 1.95 1.20
CA TRP A 55 -8.38 1.10 1.73
C TRP A 55 -8.63 0.72 3.19
N ILE A 56 -9.03 1.68 4.04
CA ILE A 56 -9.36 1.43 5.45
C ILE A 56 -10.48 0.39 5.56
N LYS A 57 -11.57 0.57 4.79
CA LYS A 57 -12.68 -0.40 4.82
C LYS A 57 -12.24 -1.79 4.40
N GLN A 58 -11.41 -1.89 3.38
CA GLN A 58 -10.93 -3.17 2.85
C GLN A 58 -9.99 -3.91 3.81
N TYR A 59 -9.03 -3.21 4.42
CA TYR A 59 -7.94 -3.85 5.16
C TYR A 59 -8.10 -3.79 6.69
N LEU A 60 -8.84 -2.82 7.21
CA LEU A 60 -9.01 -2.62 8.65
C LEU A 60 -10.47 -2.84 9.11
N GLY A 61 -11.43 -2.83 8.19
CA GLY A 61 -12.85 -2.97 8.47
C GLY A 61 -13.56 -1.64 8.76
N GLU A 62 -14.89 -1.64 8.70
CA GLU A 62 -15.72 -0.41 8.75
C GLU A 62 -15.68 0.35 10.09
N ASN A 63 -15.33 -0.31 11.19
CA ASN A 63 -15.37 0.26 12.55
C ASN A 63 -13.99 0.33 13.23
N VAL A 64 -12.90 0.35 12.45
CA VAL A 64 -11.56 0.42 13.03
C VAL A 64 -11.34 1.75 13.76
N LYS A 65 -10.77 1.70 14.96
CA LYS A 65 -10.28 2.89 15.66
C LYS A 65 -8.86 3.20 15.18
N ILE A 66 -8.72 4.26 14.40
CA ILE A 66 -7.42 4.73 13.92
C ILE A 66 -6.90 5.80 14.88
N ASN A 67 -5.70 5.58 15.41
CA ASN A 67 -4.95 6.61 16.13
C ASN A 67 -4.10 7.39 15.13
N TRP A 68 -4.40 8.66 14.93
CA TRP A 68 -3.70 9.56 14.01
C TRP A 68 -2.56 10.37 14.66
N GLY A 69 -2.26 10.08 15.93
CA GLY A 69 -1.28 10.82 16.74
C GLY A 69 0.11 10.92 16.13
#